data_AF-A0A7W3RH98-F1
#
_entry.id   AF-A0A7W3RH98-F1
#
_cell.length_a   1.000
_cell.length_b   1.000
_cell.length_c   1.000
_cell.angle_alpha   90.00
_cell.angle_beta   90.00
_cell.angle_gamma   90.00
#
_symmetry.space_group_name_H-M   'P 1'
#
loop_
_entity.id
_entity.type
_entity.pdbx_description
1 polymer ?
#
loop_
_entity_poly.entity_id
_entity_poly.type
_entity_poly.pdbx_seq_one_letter_code
_entity_poly.pdbx_strand_id
1 'polypeptide(L)' 'MQADMTVEEVKAQIQYLGTNGQSLKKKKVKQTHPKLMKNALYFFPSWEHAMVESGVNSI' A
#
# COMPACT_ATOMS: atom_id res chain seq x y z
N MET A 1 1.73 -10.76 15.30
CA MET A 1 2.50 -9.95 14.32
C MET A 1 2.40 -8.51 14.75
N GLN A 2 3.53 -7.81 14.84
CA GLN A 2 3.58 -6.36 15.07
C GLN A 2 3.72 -5.68 13.71
N ALA A 3 2.99 -4.59 13.49
CA ALA A 3 3.19 -3.76 12.31
C ALA A 3 4.48 -2.96 12.48
N ASP A 4 5.30 -2.95 11.44
CA ASP A 4 6.56 -2.20 11.38
C ASP A 4 6.34 -0.75 10.94
N MET A 5 5.11 -0.40 10.56
CA MET A 5 4.66 0.91 10.10
C MET A 5 3.32 1.23 10.75
N THR A 6 2.98 2.51 10.89
CA THR A 6 1.61 2.94 11.23
C THR A 6 0.69 2.89 10.01
N VAL A 7 -0.62 2.99 10.23
CA VAL A 7 -1.59 3.02 9.14
C VAL A 7 -1.42 4.29 8.27
N GLU A 8 -1.03 5.41 8.87
CA GLU A 8 -0.75 6.67 8.18
C GLU A 8 0.50 6.55 7.30
N GLU A 9 1.57 5.93 7.79
CA GLU A 9 2.79 5.68 7.01
C GLU A 9 2.52 4.77 5.81
N VAL A 10 1.66 3.75 6.00
CA VAL A 10 1.21 2.89 4.89
C VAL A 10 0.47 3.71 3.84
N LYS A 11 -0.49 4.53 4.26
CA LYS A 11 -1.27 5.39 3.33
C LYS A 11 -0.36 6.38 2.59
N ALA A 12 0.55 7.04 3.29
CA ALA A 12 1.50 7.98 2.71
C ALA A 12 2.43 7.30 1.69
N GLN A 13 2.90 6.09 1.98
CA GLN A 13 3.74 5.33 1.04
C GLN A 13 2.95 4.92 -0.21
N ILE A 14 1.70 4.50 -0.06
CA ILE A 14 0.82 4.16 -1.20
C ILE A 14 0.60 5.38 -2.10
N GLN A 15 0.32 6.55 -1.49
CA GLN A 15 0.18 7.82 -2.21
C GLN A 15 1.47 8.21 -2.94
N TYR A 16 2.62 8.10 -2.26
CA TYR A 16 3.93 8.37 -2.88
C TYR A 16 4.16 7.48 -4.11
N LEU A 17 3.88 6.18 -4.01
CA LEU A 17 4.04 5.27 -5.14
C LEU A 17 3.11 5.63 -6.32
N GLY A 18 1.85 5.98 -6.03
CA GLY A 18 0.89 6.42 -7.04
C GLY A 18 1.30 7.73 -7.74
N THR A 19 1.72 8.73 -6.98
CA THR A 19 2.14 10.04 -7.51
C THR A 19 3.44 9.99 -8.30
N ASN A 20 4.35 9.06 -7.97
CA ASN A 20 5.58 8.83 -8.73
C ASN A 20 5.37 7.93 -9.97
N GLY A 21 4.13 7.59 -10.32
CA GLY A 21 3.81 6.75 -11.47
C GLY A 21 4.27 5.30 -11.31
N GLN A 22 4.58 4.84 -10.09
CA GLN A 22 4.89 3.44 -9.86
C GLN A 22 3.62 2.59 -9.93
N SER A 23 3.75 1.40 -10.51
CA SER A 23 2.63 0.47 -10.61
C SER A 23 2.21 -0.03 -9.23
N LEU A 24 1.02 0.39 -8.79
CA LEU A 24 0.35 -0.11 -7.58
C LEU A 24 -0.32 -1.49 -7.75
N LYS A 25 -0.11 -2.17 -8.89
CA LYS A 25 -0.61 -3.54 -9.09
C LYS A 25 -0.08 -4.45 -7.98
N LYS A 26 -0.98 -5.15 -7.30
CA LYS A 26 -0.69 -6.04 -6.15
C LYS A 26 0.52 -6.94 -6.35
N LYS A 27 0.63 -7.60 -7.52
CA LYS A 27 1.77 -8.47 -7.85
C LYS A 27 3.10 -7.71 -7.89
N LYS A 28 3.11 -6.50 -8.46
CA LYS A 28 4.31 -5.65 -8.56
C LYS A 28 4.72 -5.16 -7.17
N VAL A 29 3.78 -4.63 -6.39
CA VAL A 29 4.04 -4.13 -5.03
C VAL A 29 4.52 -5.24 -4.11
N LYS A 30 3.94 -6.45 -4.20
CA LYS A 30 4.42 -7.60 -3.43
C LYS A 30 5.88 -7.97 -3.74
N GLN A 31 6.34 -7.74 -4.97
CA GLN A 31 7.71 -8.01 -5.40
C GLN A 31 8.67 -6.87 -5.05
N THR A 32 8.28 -5.61 -5.25
CA THR A 32 9.18 -4.45 -5.08
C THR A 32 9.13 -3.86 -3.68
N HIS A 33 7.98 -3.95 -3.00
CA HIS A 33 7.70 -3.35 -1.69
C HIS A 33 7.03 -4.37 -0.73
N PRO A 34 7.64 -5.54 -0.46
CA PRO A 34 7.02 -6.60 0.36
C PRO A 34 6.69 -6.15 1.79
N LYS A 35 7.51 -5.25 2.38
CA LYS A 35 7.25 -4.67 3.70
C LYS A 35 5.98 -3.82 3.70
N LEU A 36 5.79 -2.98 2.68
CA LEU A 36 4.57 -2.18 2.53
C LEU A 36 3.34 -3.09 2.39
N MET A 37 3.43 -4.12 1.55
CA MET A 37 2.33 -5.08 1.36
C MET A 37 1.96 -5.78 2.67
N LYS A 38 2.94 -6.25 3.45
CA LYS A 38 2.70 -6.89 4.75
C LYS A 38 1.97 -5.94 5.72
N ASN A 39 2.43 -4.70 5.84
CA ASN A 39 1.81 -3.72 6.74
C ASN A 39 0.43 -3.29 6.24
N ALA A 40 0.24 -3.12 4.93
CA ALA A 40 -1.08 -2.83 4.37
C ALA A 40 -2.09 -3.94 4.68
N LEU A 41 -1.71 -5.21 4.54
CA LEU A 41 -2.58 -6.34 4.88
C LEU A 41 -2.78 -6.56 6.39
N TYR A 42 -2.01 -5.86 7.23
CA TYR A 42 -2.24 -5.85 8.68
C TYR A 42 -3.37 -4.88 9.06
N PHE A 43 -3.41 -3.69 8.43
CA PHE A 43 -4.41 -2.66 8.74
C PHE A 43 -5.67 -2.74 7.88
N PHE A 44 -5.58 -3.29 6.68
CA PHE A 44 -6.67 -3.31 5.70
C PHE A 44 -7.02 -4.74 5.27
N PRO A 45 -8.29 -5.01 4.95
CA PRO A 45 -8.74 -6.34 4.54
C PRO A 45 -8.16 -6.78 3.19
N SER A 46 -7.73 -5.84 2.34
CA SER A 46 -7.05 -6.13 1.09
C SER A 46 -6.15 -4.97 0.65
N TRP A 47 -5.26 -5.24 -0.31
CA TRP A 47 -4.42 -4.22 -0.92
C TRP A 47 -5.26 -3.16 -1.66
N GLU A 48 -6.31 -3.61 -2.35
CA GLU A 48 -7.26 -2.75 -3.04
C GLU A 48 -7.97 -1.81 -2.06
N HIS A 49 -8.34 -2.32 -0.88
CA HIS A 49 -8.93 -1.50 0.17
C HIS A 49 -7.94 -0.45 0.70
N ALA A 50 -6.67 -0.84 0.90
CA ALA A 50 -5.61 0.08 1.30
C ALA A 50 -5.42 1.20 0.28
N MET A 51 -5.50 0.91 -1.03
CA MET A 51 -5.40 1.93 -2.09
C MET A 51 -6.55 2.93 -2.05
N VAL A 52 -7.80 2.45 -1.93
CA VAL A 52 -9.00 3.29 -1.79
C VAL A 52 -8.89 4.19 -0.56
N GLU A 53 -8.53 3.60 0.58
CA GLU A 53 -8.31 4.31 1.85
C GLU A 53 -7.14 5.30 1.82
N SER A 54 -6.20 5.11 0.90
CA SER A 54 -5.09 6.03 0.63
C SER A 54 -5.45 7.10 -0.40
N GLY A 55 -6.67 7.08 -0.97
CA GLY A 55 -7.10 8.02 -1.99
C GLY A 55 -6.41 7.84 -3.34
N VAL A 56 -5.81 6.68 -3.60
CA VAL A 56 -5.18 6.37 -4.90
C VAL A 56 -6.10 5.45 -5.68
N ASN A 57 -6.77 6.01 -6.69
CA ASN A 57 -7.65 5.23 -7.55
C ASN A 57 -6.85 4.55 -8.67
N SER A 58 -7.09 3.27 -8.91
CA SER A 58 -6.53 2.56 -10.06
C SER A 58 -7.28 3.03 -11.31
N ILE A 59 -6.78 4.09 -11.96
CA ILE A 59 -7.26 4.49 -13.29
C ILE A 59 -6.72 3.48 -14.31
#